data_AF-A0A060Z3D1-F1
#
_entry.id   AF-A0A060Z3D1-F1
#
_cell.length_a   1.000
_cell.length_b   1.000
_cell.length_c   1.000
_cell.angle_alpha   90.00
_cell.angle_beta   90.00
_cell.angle_gamma   90.00
#
_symmetry.space_group_name_H-M   'P 1'
#
loop_
_entity.id
_entity.type
_entity.pdbx_description
1 polymer ?
#
loop_
_entity_poly.entity_id
_entity_poly.type
_entity_poly.pdbx_seq_one_letter_code
_entity_poly.pdbx_strand_id
1 'polypeptide(L)'
;AYCGFSRPGERSQDLSAVATGNWGCGVFGGDARFKALLQILAASEAGRDVAYFTFGDSALMKDVYDMHYFLTQRHVSVGKAHAISLSTLPCP
;
A
#
# COMPACT_ATOMS: atom_id res chain seq x y z
N ALA A 1 7.02 -6.61 -1.80
CA ALA A 1 7.07 -5.23 -1.27
C ALA A 1 7.82 -5.19 0.05
N TYR A 2 7.32 -5.81 1.13
CA TYR A 2 7.93 -5.76 2.47
C TYR A 2 9.45 -5.96 2.50
N CYS A 3 9.97 -7.04 1.89
CA CYS A 3 11.42 -7.30 1.86
C CYS A 3 12.24 -6.16 1.23
N GLY A 4 11.68 -5.41 0.28
CA GLY A 4 12.35 -4.25 -0.31
C GLY A 4 12.21 -2.96 0.51
N PHE A 5 11.26 -2.91 1.45
CA PHE A 5 11.02 -1.75 2.31
C PHE A 5 11.70 -1.88 3.68
N SER A 6 11.78 -3.11 4.19
CA SER A 6 12.31 -3.45 5.52
C SER A 6 13.81 -3.21 5.61
N ARG A 7 14.23 -2.63 6.74
CA ARG A 7 15.64 -2.42 7.09
C ARG A 7 15.88 -2.87 8.54
N PRO A 8 16.25 -4.15 8.76
CA PRO A 8 16.43 -4.70 10.09
C PRO A 8 17.49 -3.91 10.89
N GLY A 9 17.16 -3.55 12.13
CA GLY A 9 18.06 -2.85 13.04
C GLY A 9 18.07 -1.31 12.92
N GLU A 10 17.42 -0.74 11.89
CA GLU A 10 17.19 0.71 11.81
C GLU A 10 15.89 1.09 12.53
N ARG A 11 15.86 2.27 13.16
CA ARG A 11 14.63 2.79 13.80
C ARG A 11 13.75 3.43 12.73
N SER A 12 12.43 3.29 12.85
CA SER A 12 11.47 3.85 11.88
C SER A 12 11.63 5.35 11.63
N GLN A 13 12.06 6.12 12.63
CA GLN A 13 12.27 7.58 12.53
C GLN A 13 13.44 7.95 11.59
N ASP A 14 14.40 7.03 11.42
CA ASP A 14 15.58 7.21 10.58
C ASP A 14 15.31 6.72 9.13
N LEU A 15 14.15 6.11 8.90
CA LEU A 15 13.76 5.58 7.58
C LEU A 15 13.03 6.65 6.77
N SER A 16 13.56 6.94 5.58
CA SER A 16 12.84 7.74 4.59
C SER A 16 11.51 7.10 4.17
N ALA A 17 10.56 7.91 3.72
CA ALA A 17 9.35 7.42 3.08
C ALA A 17 9.69 6.57 1.83
N VAL A 18 8.82 5.62 1.51
CA VAL A 18 8.89 4.85 0.27
C VAL A 18 8.28 5.68 -0.86
N ALA A 19 9.12 6.16 -1.78
CA ALA A 19 8.65 6.74 -3.05
C ALA A 19 8.33 5.61 -4.04
N THR A 20 7.06 5.47 -4.42
CA THR A 20 6.59 4.39 -5.31
C THR A 20 5.40 4.82 -6.17
N GLY A 21 4.80 3.91 -6.94
CA GLY A 21 3.60 4.18 -7.73
C GLY A 21 2.92 2.90 -8.19
N ASN A 22 2.44 2.90 -9.44
CA ASN A 22 1.65 1.85 -10.08
C ASN A 22 2.46 0.57 -10.39
N TRP A 23 3.16 0.02 -9.39
CA TRP A 23 4.07 -1.10 -9.52
C TRP A 23 3.36 -2.35 -10.04
N GLY A 24 3.77 -2.80 -11.24
CA GLY A 24 3.22 -4.01 -11.85
C GLY A 24 1.85 -3.83 -12.54
N CYS A 25 1.39 -2.61 -12.78
CA CYS A 25 0.04 -2.36 -13.28
C CYS A 25 -0.05 -2.04 -14.80
N GLY A 26 1.08 -1.88 -15.47
CA GLY A 26 1.14 -1.72 -16.92
C GLY A 26 1.17 -3.07 -17.64
N VAL A 27 2.29 -3.40 -18.26
CA VAL A 27 2.50 -4.66 -19.02
C VAL A 27 2.22 -5.92 -18.18
N PHE A 28 2.40 -5.84 -16.86
CA PHE A 28 2.17 -6.96 -15.95
C PHE A 28 0.70 -7.12 -15.52
N GLY A 29 -0.21 -6.24 -15.96
CA GLY A 29 -1.66 -6.42 -15.83
C GLY A 29 -2.22 -6.38 -14.41
N GLY A 30 -1.47 -5.89 -13.42
CA GLY A 30 -1.95 -5.74 -12.05
C GLY A 30 -2.98 -4.60 -11.90
N ASP A 31 -3.90 -4.75 -10.94
CA ASP A 31 -4.81 -3.68 -10.55
C ASP A 31 -4.10 -2.63 -9.67
N ALA A 32 -4.18 -1.36 -10.06
CA ALA A 32 -3.45 -0.29 -9.39
C ALA A 32 -3.95 0.02 -7.97
N ARG A 33 -5.26 -0.06 -7.72
CA ARG A 33 -5.84 0.17 -6.38
C ARG A 33 -5.39 -0.92 -5.42
N PHE A 34 -5.45 -2.17 -5.86
CA PHE A 34 -4.99 -3.32 -5.09
C PHE A 34 -3.48 -3.28 -4.85
N LYS A 35 -2.67 -2.94 -5.87
CA LYS A 35 -1.22 -2.78 -5.71
C LYS A 35 -0.85 -1.60 -4.81
N ALA A 36 -1.64 -0.52 -4.80
CA ALA A 36 -1.47 0.56 -3.83
C ALA A 36 -1.73 0.07 -2.40
N LEU A 37 -2.85 -0.62 -2.16
CA LEU A 37 -3.16 -1.20 -0.86
C LEU A 37 -2.05 -2.13 -0.37
N LEU A 38 -1.60 -3.07 -1.22
CA LEU A 38 -0.52 -4.00 -0.87
C LEU A 38 0.78 -3.28 -0.50
N GLN A 39 1.12 -2.20 -1.18
CA GLN A 39 2.31 -1.41 -0.87
C GLN A 39 2.15 -0.61 0.42
N ILE A 40 0.98 -0.03 0.68
CA ILE A 40 0.65 0.64 1.95
C ILE A 40 0.79 -0.36 3.10
N LEU A 41 0.16 -1.54 3.02
CA LEU A 41 0.24 -2.56 4.05
C LEU A 41 1.70 -3.00 4.31
N ALA A 42 2.47 -3.22 3.25
CA ALA A 42 3.88 -3.59 3.37
C ALA A 42 4.75 -2.48 3.98
N ALA A 43 4.47 -1.22 3.68
CA ALA A 43 5.20 -0.08 4.24
C ALA A 43 4.83 0.14 5.71
N SER A 44 3.55 0.01 6.07
CA SER A 44 3.08 0.05 7.45
C SER A 44 3.75 -1.03 8.31
N GLU A 45 3.81 -2.28 7.83
CA GLU A 45 4.53 -3.36 8.53
C GLU A 45 6.05 -3.11 8.63
N ALA A 46 6.62 -2.40 7.65
CA ALA A 46 8.04 -2.00 7.69
C ALA A 46 8.28 -0.73 8.52
N GLY A 47 7.24 -0.11 9.09
CA GLY A 47 7.33 1.13 9.83
C GLY A 47 7.79 2.32 8.99
N ARG A 48 7.30 2.45 7.75
CA ARG A 48 7.65 3.51 6.81
C ARG A 48 6.41 4.18 6.22
N ASP A 49 6.51 5.50 6.03
CA ASP A 49 5.54 6.27 5.25
C ASP A 49 5.64 5.96 3.75
N VAL A 50 4.59 6.32 2.99
CA VAL A 50 4.53 6.13 1.53
C VAL A 50 4.25 7.46 0.82
N ALA A 51 5.07 7.77 -0.18
CA ALA A 51 4.77 8.76 -1.20
C ALA A 51 4.38 8.03 -2.49
N TYR A 52 3.08 8.04 -2.82
CA TYR A 52 2.52 7.30 -3.94
C TYR A 52 2.29 8.21 -5.16
N PHE A 53 2.98 7.93 -6.26
CA PHE A 53 2.87 8.66 -7.51
C PHE A 53 1.98 7.90 -8.50
N THR A 54 0.83 8.48 -8.84
CA THR A 54 -0.16 7.86 -9.74
C THR A 54 0.08 8.17 -11.23
N PHE A 55 1.14 8.93 -11.55
CA PHE A 55 1.53 9.27 -12.91
C PHE A 55 0.41 9.94 -13.74
N GLY A 56 -0.23 10.96 -13.15
CA GLY A 56 -1.26 11.77 -13.82
C GLY A 56 -2.68 11.24 -13.66
N ASP A 57 -2.87 10.05 -13.10
CA ASP A 57 -4.20 9.51 -12.80
C ASP A 57 -4.74 10.13 -11.50
N SER A 58 -5.58 11.15 -11.65
CA SER A 58 -6.21 11.86 -10.53
C SER A 58 -7.32 11.07 -9.86
N ALA A 59 -8.02 10.20 -10.60
CA ALA A 59 -9.06 9.34 -10.03
C ALA A 59 -8.44 8.28 -9.12
N LEU A 60 -7.37 7.63 -9.58
CA LEU A 60 -6.62 6.69 -8.76
C LEU A 60 -6.04 7.36 -7.51
N MET A 61 -5.53 8.59 -7.65
CA MET A 61 -4.98 9.35 -6.51
C MET A 61 -6.04 9.57 -5.43
N LYS A 62 -7.25 9.98 -5.84
CA LYS A 62 -8.39 10.13 -4.93
C LYS A 62 -8.77 8.80 -4.28
N ASP A 63 -8.87 7.72 -5.05
CA ASP A 63 -9.28 6.42 -4.53
C ASP A 63 -8.27 5.85 -3.52
N VAL A 64 -6.97 5.98 -3.81
CA VAL A 64 -5.91 5.55 -2.88
C VAL A 64 -5.93 6.38 -1.60
N TYR A 65 -6.13 7.71 -1.72
CA TYR A 65 -6.28 8.59 -0.57
C TYR A 65 -7.50 8.23 0.28
N ASP A 66 -8.67 8.09 -0.33
CA ASP A 66 -9.92 7.79 0.38
C ASP A 66 -9.85 6.43 1.09
N MET A 67 -9.27 5.43 0.42
CA MET A 67 -9.04 4.11 1.01
C MET A 67 -8.10 4.19 2.22
N HIS A 68 -6.95 4.84 2.09
CA HIS A 68 -6.00 5.01 3.20
C HIS A 68 -6.64 5.78 4.35
N TYR A 69 -7.32 6.89 4.06
CA TYR A 69 -8.02 7.69 5.05
C TYR A 69 -9.06 6.86 5.81
N PHE A 70 -9.91 6.11 5.11
CA PHE A 70 -10.92 5.26 5.73
C PHE A 70 -10.31 4.21 6.67
N LEU A 71 -9.27 3.48 6.22
CA LEU A 71 -8.62 2.45 7.03
C LEU A 71 -7.98 3.04 8.28
N THR A 72 -7.30 4.19 8.14
CA THR A 72 -6.63 4.89 9.25
C THR A 72 -7.64 5.45 10.25
N GLN A 73 -8.71 6.11 9.79
CA GLN A 73 -9.77 6.64 10.66
C GLN A 73 -10.50 5.54 11.45
N ARG A 74 -10.55 4.32 10.92
CA ARG A 74 -11.18 3.16 11.58
C ARG A 74 -10.19 2.33 12.37
N HIS A 75 -8.93 2.77 12.50
CA HIS A 75 -7.85 2.04 13.18
C HIS A 75 -7.73 0.58 12.72
N VAL A 76 -7.89 0.34 11.42
CA VAL A 76 -7.81 -1.00 10.84
C VAL A 76 -6.34 -1.42 10.82
N SER A 77 -6.01 -2.50 11.53
CA SER A 77 -4.67 -3.07 11.49
C SER A 77 -4.34 -3.67 10.13
N VAL A 78 -3.05 -3.81 9.83
CA VAL A 78 -2.58 -4.44 8.58
C VAL A 78 -3.17 -5.84 8.44
N GLY A 79 -3.16 -6.64 9.51
CA GLY A 79 -3.76 -7.98 9.50
C GLY A 79 -5.25 -7.99 9.15
N LYS A 80 -6.02 -7.03 9.66
CA LYS A 80 -7.46 -6.92 9.35
C LYS A 80 -7.70 -6.48 7.91
N ALA A 81 -6.95 -5.49 7.41
CA ALA A 81 -7.05 -5.03 6.02
C ALA A 81 -6.64 -6.12 5.02
N HIS A 82 -5.60 -6.90 5.34
CA HIS A 82 -5.19 -8.07 4.56
C HIS A 82 -6.29 -9.15 4.52
N ALA A 83 -6.90 -9.46 5.67
CA ALA A 83 -8.01 -10.42 5.73
C ALA A 83 -9.22 -9.98 4.90
N ILE A 84 -9.59 -8.69 4.93
CA ILE A 84 -10.67 -8.14 4.09
C ILE A 84 -10.32 -8.31 2.61
N SER A 85 -9.09 -7.99 2.23
CA SER A 85 -8.62 -8.12 0.84
C SER A 85 -8.70 -9.55 0.32
N LEU A 86 -8.34 -10.54 1.15
CA LEU A 86 -8.48 -11.95 0.81
C LEU A 86 -9.94 -12.39 0.66
N SER A 87 -10.85 -11.86 1.48
CA SER A 87 -12.28 -12.19 1.39
C SER A 87 -12.96 -11.68 0.12
N THR A 88 -12.36 -10.71 -0.57
CA THR A 88 -12.86 -10.16 -1.84
C THR A 88 -12.31 -10.85 -3.07
N LEU A 89 -11.34 -11.78 -2.91
CA LEU A 89 -10.87 -12.59 -4.01
C LEU A 89 -11.90 -13.67 -4.33
N PRO A 90 -12.18 -13.94 -5.62
CA PRO A 90 -13.02 -15.06 -5.99
C PRO A 90 -12.42 -16.35 -5.42
N CYS A 91 -13.26 -17.16 -4.77
CA CYS A 91 -12.88 -18.53 -4.41
C CYS A 91 -12.43 -19.25 -5.70
N PRO A 92 -11.34 -20.04 -5.66
CA PRO A 92 -10.94 -20.85 -6.81
C PRO A 92 -12.04 -21.83 -7.24
#